data_AF-A0A5K3ENF2-F1
#
_entry.id   AF-A0A5K3ENF2-F1
#
_cell.length_a   1.000
_cell.length_b   1.000
_cell.length_c   1.000
_cell.angle_alpha   90.00
_cell.angle_beta   90.00
_cell.angle_gamma   90.00
#
_symmetry.space_group_name_H-M   'P 1'
#
loop_
_entity.id
_entity.type
_entity.pdbx_description
1 polymer ?
#
loop_
_entity_poly.entity_id
_entity_poly.type
_entity_poly.pdbx_seq_one_letter_code
_entity_poly.pdbx_strand_id
1 'polypeptide(L)'
;MPIFFSQRQTLIALLRSSYKLSQLEVVPALNRRLCGDASGVVQKQRTPIIAETEDTDQRWSVTDSLHPETTTHLVSTSPFPRTINLFKAVMASIPVVDQAWLEESAKEGKWLPYERFLVAGLPPSEVAPELRKLFSTVGNIFVAPGLSPSSSDLKEIIKMGGGSISKRTIGADLIIGQMDKKKPCVTPKWLLDSILHRNLLPYNKYRLANSL
;
A
#
# COMPACT_ATOMS: atom_id res chain seq x y z
N MET A 1 1.41 21.94 12.98
CA MET A 1 2.19 20.77 13.45
C MET A 1 2.50 19.88 12.24
N PRO A 2 3.70 19.94 11.61
CA PRO A 2 3.97 19.23 10.36
C PRO A 2 4.97 18.08 10.59
N ILE A 3 4.47 16.88 10.91
CA ILE A 3 5.33 15.71 11.21
C ILE A 3 5.41 14.74 10.01
N PHE A 4 4.55 14.89 9.00
CA PHE A 4 4.50 13.94 7.86
C PHE A 4 5.08 14.47 6.54
N PHE A 5 5.32 15.78 6.42
CA PHE A 5 6.03 16.35 5.27
C PHE A 5 7.55 16.04 5.31
N SER A 6 8.03 15.37 6.37
CA SER A 6 9.46 15.13 6.63
C SER A 6 9.98 13.80 6.08
N GLN A 7 9.28 12.67 6.26
CA GLN A 7 9.89 11.35 6.02
C GLN A 7 10.37 11.14 4.58
N ARG A 8 9.52 11.41 3.57
CA ARG A 8 9.93 11.29 2.16
C ARG A 8 11.14 12.18 1.85
N GLN A 9 11.10 13.43 2.27
CA GLN A 9 12.18 14.38 1.99
C GLN A 9 13.47 14.01 2.72
N THR A 10 13.36 13.46 3.92
CA THR A 10 14.48 12.92 4.70
C THR A 10 15.12 11.73 3.99
N LEU A 11 14.34 10.76 3.50
CA LEU A 11 14.88 9.61 2.77
C LEU A 11 15.54 10.02 1.44
N ILE A 12 14.92 10.95 0.71
CA ILE A 12 15.51 11.50 -0.51
C ILE A 12 16.81 12.25 -0.20
N ALA A 13 16.82 13.09 0.85
CA ALA A 13 18.02 13.83 1.26
C ALA A 13 19.15 12.88 1.68
N LEU A 14 18.82 11.80 2.39
CA LEU A 14 19.75 10.74 2.77
C LEU A 14 20.39 10.10 1.54
N LEU A 15 19.59 9.64 0.57
CA LEU A 15 20.12 9.02 -0.65
C LEU A 15 20.94 10.00 -1.49
N ARG A 16 20.52 11.28 -1.55
CA ARG A 16 21.27 12.35 -2.23
C ARG A 16 22.58 12.72 -1.55
N SER A 17 22.71 12.45 -0.25
CA SER A 17 23.98 12.69 0.47
C SER A 17 25.08 11.71 0.04
N SER A 18 24.70 10.55 -0.50
CA SER A 18 25.62 9.60 -1.12
C SER A 18 25.93 10.02 -2.57
N TYR A 19 27.19 10.34 -2.84
CA TYR A 19 27.64 10.73 -4.18
C TYR A 19 27.27 9.72 -5.28
N LYS A 20 27.41 8.42 -5.03
CA LYS A 20 27.12 7.38 -6.04
C LYS A 20 25.62 7.25 -6.30
N LEU A 21 24.83 7.04 -5.25
CA LEU A 21 23.37 6.92 -5.37
C LEU A 21 22.71 8.19 -5.91
N SER A 22 23.24 9.39 -5.62
CA SER A 22 22.68 10.63 -6.18
C SER A 22 22.79 10.69 -7.70
N GLN A 23 23.81 10.08 -8.33
CA GLN A 23 23.93 10.02 -9.79
C GLN A 23 22.90 9.09 -10.44
N LEU A 24 22.28 8.22 -9.63
CA LEU A 24 21.35 7.21 -10.07
C LEU A 24 19.89 7.62 -9.81
N GLU A 25 19.65 8.79 -9.23
CA GLU A 25 18.30 9.28 -9.01
C GLU A 25 17.64 9.61 -10.35
N VAL A 26 16.50 8.97 -10.60
CA VAL A 26 15.57 9.40 -11.64
C VAL A 26 14.82 10.59 -11.07
N VAL A 27 15.31 11.79 -11.37
CA VAL A 27 14.52 13.00 -11.14
C VAL A 27 13.21 12.78 -11.91
N PRO A 28 12.04 12.83 -11.24
CA PRO A 28 10.77 12.74 -11.94
C PRO A 28 10.88 13.75 -13.06
N ALA A 29 10.74 13.31 -14.32
CA ALA A 29 10.77 14.23 -15.44
C ALA A 29 9.89 15.40 -15.03
N LEU A 30 10.45 16.60 -15.01
CA LEU A 30 9.68 17.82 -14.89
C LEU A 30 8.80 17.77 -16.13
N ASN A 31 7.65 17.10 -16.04
CA ASN A 31 6.68 17.03 -17.10
C ASN A 31 6.37 18.48 -17.32
N ARG A 32 6.93 19.04 -18.39
CA ARG A 32 6.57 20.34 -18.90
C ARG A 32 5.05 20.28 -18.90
N ARG A 33 4.43 21.04 -17.99
CA ARG A 33 3.05 21.47 -18.17
C ARG A 33 3.07 22.38 -19.38
N LEU A 34 3.20 21.75 -20.55
CA LEU A 34 2.65 22.19 -21.80
C LEU A 34 1.15 22.27 -21.54
N CYS A 35 0.68 23.50 -21.32
CA CYS A 35 -0.70 23.96 -21.47
C CYS A 35 -1.78 23.25 -20.62
N GLY A 36 -2.46 24.01 -19.77
CA GLY A 36 -3.82 23.69 -19.34
C GLY A 36 -4.09 23.91 -17.85
N ASP A 37 -4.89 24.93 -17.57
CA ASP A 37 -5.57 25.18 -16.31
C ASP A 37 -6.39 23.99 -15.80
N ALA A 38 -6.52 23.91 -14.48
CA ALA A 38 -7.80 23.97 -13.75
C ALA A 38 -7.85 23.04 -12.53
N SER A 39 -8.16 23.69 -11.40
CA SER A 39 -8.99 23.17 -10.30
C SER A 39 -8.35 22.20 -9.31
N GLY A 40 -8.31 22.67 -8.06
CA GLY A 40 -7.61 22.05 -6.94
C GLY A 40 -8.20 20.73 -6.46
N VAL A 41 -7.34 19.94 -5.81
CA VAL A 41 -7.75 18.78 -5.02
C VAL A 41 -6.80 18.59 -3.83
N VAL A 42 -7.39 18.74 -2.64
CA VAL A 42 -7.26 17.95 -1.41
C VAL A 42 -5.91 17.26 -1.12
N GLN A 43 -5.22 17.76 -0.09
CA GLN A 43 -4.06 17.14 0.54
C GLN A 43 -4.46 15.83 1.24
N LYS A 44 -3.89 14.70 0.82
CA LYS A 44 -3.90 13.43 1.58
C LYS A 44 -2.47 13.02 1.92
N GLN A 45 -2.27 12.64 3.19
CA GLN A 45 -1.03 12.13 3.76
C GLN A 45 -0.47 10.96 2.94
N ARG A 46 0.86 10.93 2.72
CA ARG A 46 1.53 9.99 1.84
C ARG A 46 2.75 9.39 2.53
N THR A 47 2.92 8.08 2.37
CA THR A 47 4.09 7.32 2.87
C THR A 47 5.01 7.02 1.68
N PRO A 48 6.34 7.08 1.83
CA PRO A 48 7.27 6.92 0.72
C PRO A 48 7.39 5.46 0.26
N ILE A 49 7.55 5.27 -1.05
CA ILE A 49 7.70 3.98 -1.73
C ILE A 49 8.80 4.13 -2.78
N ILE A 50 9.67 3.13 -2.94
CA ILE A 50 10.73 3.16 -3.94
C ILE A 50 10.24 2.46 -5.20
N ALA A 51 10.33 3.14 -6.34
CA ALA A 51 10.09 2.56 -7.65
C ALA A 51 11.41 2.47 -8.43
N GLU A 52 11.70 1.27 -8.94
CA GLU A 52 12.75 1.04 -9.95
C GLU A 52 12.05 0.93 -11.31
N THR A 53 12.65 1.54 -12.33
CA THR A 53 12.19 1.40 -13.72
C THR A 53 13.10 0.42 -14.43
N GLU A 54 12.51 -0.49 -15.21
CA GLU A 54 13.22 -1.35 -16.15
C GLU A 54 14.12 -0.51 -17.06
N ASP A 55 15.34 -1.02 -17.26
CA ASP A 55 16.42 -0.52 -18.11
C ASP A 55 17.45 0.40 -17.41
N THR A 56 18.55 -0.23 -16.96
CA THR A 56 19.72 0.24 -16.16
C THR A 56 19.63 0.01 -14.63
N ASP A 57 20.16 -1.16 -14.21
CA ASP A 57 20.17 -1.85 -12.88
C ASP A 57 20.46 -1.07 -11.59
N GLN A 58 20.43 0.26 -11.55
CA GLN A 58 20.75 1.02 -10.33
C GLN A 58 19.92 2.30 -10.14
N ARG A 59 19.03 2.64 -11.09
CA ARG A 59 18.26 3.89 -11.05
C ARG A 59 17.08 3.81 -10.08
N TRP A 60 16.83 4.89 -9.33
CA TRP A 60 15.80 4.89 -8.30
C TRP A 60 14.96 6.18 -8.28
N SER A 61 13.72 6.07 -7.81
CA SER A 61 12.86 7.22 -7.48
C SER A 61 12.01 6.93 -6.24
N VAL A 62 11.64 7.97 -5.50
CA VAL A 62 10.73 7.86 -4.34
C VAL A 62 9.36 8.44 -4.68
N THR A 63 8.36 7.57 -4.68
CA THR A 63 6.95 7.86 -4.94
C THR A 63 6.13 7.85 -3.64
N ASP A 64 4.90 8.35 -3.71
CA ASP A 64 3.99 8.47 -2.58
C ASP A 64 2.88 7.39 -2.54
N SER A 65 2.70 6.71 -3.67
CA SER A 65 1.62 5.78 -3.94
C SER A 65 2.20 4.52 -4.55
N LEU A 66 1.68 3.36 -4.13
CA LEU A 66 2.22 2.09 -4.61
C LEU A 66 1.72 1.81 -6.02
N HIS A 67 2.66 1.53 -6.92
CA HIS A 67 2.40 1.16 -8.30
C HIS A 67 3.05 -0.22 -8.53
N PRO A 68 2.27 -1.32 -8.54
CA PRO A 68 2.85 -2.67 -8.59
C PRO A 68 3.77 -2.95 -9.79
N GLU A 69 3.54 -2.25 -10.91
CA GLU A 69 4.32 -2.37 -12.15
C GLU A 69 5.74 -1.77 -12.05
N THR A 70 5.96 -0.83 -11.14
CA THR A 70 7.24 -0.08 -11.04
C THR A 70 7.81 -0.04 -9.63
N THR A 71 7.01 -0.35 -8.62
CA THR A 71 7.45 -0.39 -7.23
C THR A 71 8.20 -1.68 -6.97
N THR A 72 9.44 -1.57 -6.52
CA THR A 72 10.27 -2.74 -6.17
C THR A 72 10.37 -2.96 -4.67
N HIS A 73 10.38 -1.89 -3.89
CA HIS A 73 10.52 -1.97 -2.44
C HIS A 73 9.58 -0.97 -1.75
N LEU A 74 8.88 -1.46 -0.73
CA LEU A 74 8.21 -0.59 0.23
C LEU A 74 9.10 -0.40 1.45
N VAL A 75 9.47 0.85 1.73
CA VAL A 75 10.22 1.17 2.93
C VAL A 75 9.25 1.46 4.07
N SER A 76 9.49 0.84 5.22
CA SER A 76 8.67 1.00 6.43
C SER A 76 9.56 1.15 7.65
N THR A 77 8.98 1.61 8.76
CA THR A 77 9.63 1.52 10.07
C THR A 77 9.27 0.19 10.73
N SER A 78 10.07 -0.27 11.68
CA SER A 78 9.68 -1.34 12.60
C SER A 78 9.33 -0.76 13.99
N PRO A 79 8.10 -0.96 14.53
CA PRO A 79 6.97 -1.69 13.94
C PRO A 79 6.34 -0.94 12.76
N PHE A 80 5.75 -1.69 11.83
CA PHE A 80 5.21 -1.15 10.59
C PHE A 80 3.86 -0.44 10.77
N PRO A 81 3.68 0.76 10.21
CA PRO A 81 2.37 1.40 10.15
C PRO A 81 1.47 0.65 9.16
N ARG A 82 0.22 0.41 9.57
CA ARG A 82 -0.80 -0.26 8.75
C ARG A 82 -1.40 0.68 7.72
N THR A 83 -0.60 1.07 6.73
CA THR A 83 -1.01 1.96 5.64
C THR A 83 -1.55 1.19 4.45
N ILE A 84 -2.22 1.88 3.53
CA ILE A 84 -2.73 1.23 2.31
C ILE A 84 -1.60 0.69 1.43
N ASN A 85 -0.47 1.40 1.40
CA ASN A 85 0.72 1.00 0.66
C ASN A 85 1.28 -0.31 1.19
N LEU A 86 1.25 -0.52 2.52
CA LEU A 86 1.63 -1.81 3.13
C LEU A 86 0.76 -2.95 2.56
N PHE A 87 -0.55 -2.79 2.57
CA PHE A 87 -1.44 -3.85 2.07
C PHE A 87 -1.27 -4.08 0.58
N LYS A 88 -1.13 -3.02 -0.23
CA LYS A 88 -0.84 -3.19 -1.66
C LYS A 88 0.49 -3.89 -1.91
N ALA A 89 1.53 -3.57 -1.13
CA ALA A 89 2.84 -4.23 -1.25
C ALA A 89 2.73 -5.73 -0.94
N VAL A 90 2.11 -6.09 0.19
CA VAL A 90 1.87 -7.48 0.58
C VAL A 90 1.08 -8.24 -0.49
N MET A 91 0.00 -7.64 -1.00
CA MET A 91 -0.83 -8.25 -2.05
C MET A 91 -0.09 -8.39 -3.39
N ALA A 92 0.84 -7.49 -3.68
CA ALA A 92 1.68 -7.50 -4.88
C ALA A 92 2.98 -8.30 -4.72
N SER A 93 3.25 -8.89 -3.55
CA SER A 93 4.51 -9.58 -3.22
C SER A 93 5.75 -8.67 -3.29
N ILE A 94 5.56 -7.38 -3.07
CA ILE A 94 6.64 -6.40 -3.03
C ILE A 94 7.30 -6.48 -1.64
N PRO A 95 8.63 -6.66 -1.57
CA PRO A 95 9.38 -6.64 -0.32
C PRO A 95 9.08 -5.39 0.52
N VAL A 96 8.76 -5.61 1.80
CA VAL A 96 8.64 -4.54 2.78
C VAL A 96 9.88 -4.56 3.66
N VAL A 97 10.68 -3.51 3.56
CA VAL A 97 12.01 -3.41 4.15
C VAL A 97 12.05 -2.29 5.18
N ASP A 98 12.86 -2.46 6.21
CA ASP A 98 13.09 -1.44 7.23
C ASP A 98 13.88 -0.27 6.64
N GLN A 99 13.64 0.93 7.18
CA GLN A 99 14.37 2.15 6.83
C GLN A 99 15.90 1.97 6.92
N ALA A 100 16.40 1.11 7.81
CA ALA A 100 17.83 0.78 7.92
C ALA A 100 18.45 0.33 6.59
N TRP A 101 17.69 -0.31 5.70
CA TRP A 101 18.18 -0.69 4.37
C TRP A 101 18.64 0.52 3.55
N LEU A 102 17.89 1.62 3.60
CA LEU A 102 18.24 2.86 2.91
C LEU A 102 19.46 3.53 3.55
N GLU A 103 19.49 3.57 4.88
CA GLU A 103 20.55 4.21 5.65
C GLU A 103 21.90 3.53 5.40
N GLU A 104 21.93 2.21 5.48
CA GLU A 104 23.15 1.44 5.21
C GLU A 104 23.52 1.49 3.73
N SER A 105 22.56 1.40 2.81
CA SER A 105 22.84 1.49 1.37
C SER A 105 23.40 2.85 0.99
N ALA A 106 22.87 3.94 1.57
CA ALA A 106 23.40 5.29 1.39
C ALA A 106 24.82 5.40 1.95
N LYS A 107 25.08 4.87 3.15
CA LYS A 107 26.41 4.89 3.77
C LYS A 107 27.46 4.15 2.92
N GLU A 108 27.10 3.02 2.33
CA GLU A 108 27.98 2.21 1.46
C GLU A 108 28.05 2.75 0.02
N GLY A 109 27.20 3.71 -0.33
CA GLY A 109 27.08 4.27 -1.68
C GLY A 109 26.65 3.24 -2.73
N LYS A 110 25.91 2.20 -2.33
CA LYS A 110 25.37 1.15 -3.19
C LYS A 110 24.16 0.49 -2.53
N TRP A 111 23.24 -0.05 -3.33
CA TRP A 111 22.15 -0.87 -2.82
C TRP A 111 22.69 -2.15 -2.19
N LEU A 112 22.34 -2.36 -0.92
CA LEU A 112 22.68 -3.59 -0.20
C LEU A 112 21.61 -4.66 -0.45
N PRO A 113 21.93 -5.95 -0.26
CA PRO A 113 20.91 -7.00 -0.25
C PRO A 113 19.83 -6.69 0.79
N TYR A 114 18.56 -6.67 0.35
CA TYR A 114 17.43 -6.20 1.15
C TYR A 114 16.91 -7.25 2.13
N GLU A 115 17.24 -8.53 1.91
CA GLU A 115 16.66 -9.69 2.59
C GLU A 115 16.87 -9.62 4.11
N ARG A 116 18.03 -9.12 4.54
CA ARG A 116 18.35 -8.92 5.97
C ARG A 116 17.60 -7.75 6.63
N PHE A 117 16.93 -6.92 5.84
CA PHE A 117 16.16 -5.77 6.29
C PHE A 117 14.66 -5.99 6.15
N LEU A 118 14.21 -7.20 5.80
CA LEU A 118 12.79 -7.49 5.71
C LEU A 118 12.09 -7.26 7.05
N VAL A 119 10.97 -6.55 7.00
CA VAL A 119 10.14 -6.30 8.17
C VAL A 119 9.46 -7.59 8.61
N ALA A 120 9.72 -8.02 9.85
CA ALA A 120 9.13 -9.23 10.42
C ALA A 120 7.62 -9.11 10.66
N GLY A 121 6.92 -10.25 10.66
CA GLY A 121 5.49 -10.33 10.99
C GLY A 121 4.53 -10.03 9.83
N LEU A 122 5.06 -9.81 8.62
CA LEU A 122 4.27 -9.72 7.39
C LEU A 122 4.18 -11.08 6.69
N PRO A 123 3.10 -11.33 5.91
CA PRO A 123 3.05 -12.48 5.03
C PRO A 123 4.27 -12.50 4.09
N PRO A 124 4.98 -13.63 3.99
CA PRO A 124 6.14 -13.73 3.12
C PRO A 124 5.69 -13.88 1.65
N SER A 125 6.57 -13.62 0.69
CA SER A 125 6.19 -13.56 -0.73
C SER A 125 5.70 -14.90 -1.30
N GLU A 126 6.09 -16.02 -0.70
CA GLU A 126 5.70 -17.37 -1.12
C GLU A 126 4.19 -17.61 -0.99
N VAL A 127 3.50 -16.86 -0.11
CA VAL A 127 2.03 -17.00 0.05
C VAL A 127 1.23 -16.12 -0.93
N ALA A 128 1.89 -15.45 -1.86
CA ALA A 128 1.24 -14.62 -2.87
C ALA A 128 0.15 -15.33 -3.70
N PRO A 129 0.31 -16.61 -4.11
CA PRO A 129 -0.76 -17.32 -4.80
C PRO A 129 -2.03 -17.49 -3.95
N GLU A 130 -1.87 -17.68 -2.63
CA GLU A 130 -2.98 -17.78 -1.68
C GLU A 130 -3.66 -16.42 -1.49
N LEU A 131 -2.86 -15.37 -1.29
CA LEU A 131 -3.37 -13.99 -1.13
C LEU A 131 -4.15 -13.52 -2.37
N ARG A 132 -3.72 -13.87 -3.58
CA ARG A 132 -4.42 -13.56 -4.84
C ARG A 132 -5.79 -14.22 -4.98
N LYS A 133 -6.10 -15.21 -4.15
CA LYS A 133 -7.40 -15.90 -4.11
C LYS A 133 -8.14 -15.70 -2.80
N LEU A 134 -7.58 -14.94 -1.85
CA LEU A 134 -8.06 -14.81 -0.49
C LEU A 134 -9.55 -14.44 -0.42
N PHE A 135 -10.01 -13.58 -1.32
CA PHE A 135 -11.40 -13.09 -1.34
C PHE A 135 -12.28 -13.75 -2.40
N SER A 136 -11.76 -14.75 -3.13
CA SER A 136 -12.46 -15.37 -4.27
C SER A 136 -13.75 -16.10 -3.89
N THR A 137 -13.86 -16.57 -2.64
CA THR A 137 -15.02 -17.33 -2.14
C THR A 137 -16.01 -16.49 -1.35
N VAL A 138 -15.75 -15.18 -1.17
CA VAL A 138 -16.60 -14.29 -0.36
C VAL A 138 -17.91 -13.93 -1.09
N GLY A 139 -17.92 -14.03 -2.42
CA GLY A 139 -19.00 -13.55 -3.26
C GLY A 139 -18.84 -12.08 -3.65
N ASN A 140 -19.95 -11.42 -3.97
CA ASN A 140 -19.97 -10.02 -4.37
C ASN A 140 -19.87 -9.09 -3.16
N ILE A 141 -18.81 -8.28 -3.09
CA ILE A 141 -18.56 -7.38 -1.97
C ILE A 141 -18.98 -5.95 -2.32
N PHE A 142 -19.84 -5.35 -1.52
CA PHE A 142 -20.11 -3.91 -1.58
C PHE A 142 -19.22 -3.16 -0.59
N VAL A 143 -18.60 -2.08 -1.05
CA VAL A 143 -17.78 -1.19 -0.20
C VAL A 143 -18.44 0.18 -0.18
N ALA A 144 -18.83 0.64 1.00
CA ALA A 144 -19.46 1.92 1.21
C ALA A 144 -18.54 3.09 0.78
N PRO A 145 -19.10 4.19 0.25
CA PRO A 145 -18.33 5.40 -0.04
C PRO A 145 -17.90 6.11 1.26
N GLY A 146 -16.93 7.02 1.17
CA GLY A 146 -16.54 7.90 2.29
C GLY A 146 -15.72 7.23 3.41
N LEU A 147 -15.28 5.99 3.22
CA LEU A 147 -14.46 5.27 4.20
C LEU A 147 -13.02 5.80 4.27
N SER A 148 -12.37 5.51 5.40
CA SER A 148 -10.92 5.62 5.58
C SER A 148 -10.37 4.26 6.04
N PRO A 149 -9.54 3.55 5.23
CA PRO A 149 -9.04 3.91 3.90
C PRO A 149 -10.12 4.10 2.84
N SER A 150 -9.77 4.76 1.72
CA SER A 150 -10.75 5.11 0.70
C SER A 150 -11.44 3.89 0.10
N SER A 151 -12.72 4.02 -0.26
CA SER A 151 -13.47 2.93 -0.89
C SER A 151 -12.82 2.44 -2.18
N SER A 152 -12.09 3.30 -2.89
CA SER A 152 -11.36 2.92 -4.10
C SER A 152 -10.21 1.97 -3.78
N ASP A 153 -9.40 2.31 -2.78
CA ASP A 153 -8.26 1.48 -2.39
C ASP A 153 -8.71 0.12 -1.82
N LEU A 154 -9.78 0.12 -1.02
CA LEU A 154 -10.35 -1.13 -0.50
C LEU A 154 -10.85 -2.03 -1.64
N LYS A 155 -11.51 -1.46 -2.66
CA LYS A 155 -11.95 -2.20 -3.85
C LYS A 155 -10.78 -2.75 -4.66
N GLU A 156 -9.71 -1.98 -4.79
CA GLU A 156 -8.48 -2.42 -5.46
C GLU A 156 -7.87 -3.63 -4.74
N ILE A 157 -7.70 -3.55 -3.41
CA ILE A 157 -7.18 -4.67 -2.60
C ILE A 157 -8.07 -5.92 -2.72
N ILE A 158 -9.39 -5.76 -2.67
CA ILE A 158 -10.33 -6.88 -2.85
C ILE A 158 -10.10 -7.56 -4.20
N LYS A 159 -9.97 -6.77 -5.28
CA LYS A 159 -9.71 -7.30 -6.62
C LYS A 159 -8.36 -8.00 -6.72
N MET A 160 -7.30 -7.44 -6.11
CA MET A 160 -5.99 -8.08 -6.04
C MET A 160 -6.07 -9.45 -5.36
N GLY A 161 -6.96 -9.62 -4.38
CA GLY A 161 -7.22 -10.90 -3.72
C GLY A 161 -8.28 -11.78 -4.39
N GLY A 162 -8.64 -11.49 -5.65
CA GLY A 162 -9.57 -12.29 -6.43
C GLY A 162 -11.04 -12.13 -6.08
N GLY A 163 -11.39 -11.12 -5.28
CA GLY A 163 -12.77 -10.85 -4.88
C GLY A 163 -13.56 -10.04 -5.91
N SER A 164 -14.88 -10.22 -5.88
CA SER A 164 -15.82 -9.53 -6.77
C SER A 164 -16.40 -8.28 -6.11
N ILE A 165 -16.60 -7.20 -6.87
CA ILE A 165 -17.17 -5.94 -6.36
C ILE A 165 -18.60 -5.74 -6.85
N SER A 166 -19.52 -5.54 -5.91
CA SER A 166 -20.88 -5.13 -6.19
C SER A 166 -21.03 -3.62 -6.28
N LYS A 167 -21.83 -3.14 -7.25
CA LYS A 167 -22.18 -1.72 -7.38
C LYS A 167 -23.24 -1.26 -6.38
N ARG A 168 -24.06 -2.20 -5.87
CA ARG A 168 -25.22 -1.91 -5.02
C ARG A 168 -25.29 -2.92 -3.88
N THR A 169 -25.73 -2.48 -2.70
CA THR A 169 -25.91 -3.35 -1.53
C THR A 169 -26.83 -4.53 -1.81
N ILE A 170 -27.88 -4.37 -2.63
CA ILE A 170 -28.84 -5.43 -2.95
C ILE A 170 -28.21 -6.64 -3.64
N GLY A 171 -27.14 -6.46 -4.42
CA GLY A 171 -26.43 -7.54 -5.12
C GLY A 171 -25.14 -7.97 -4.43
N ALA A 172 -24.95 -7.64 -3.16
CA ALA A 172 -23.76 -7.99 -2.40
C ALA A 172 -24.02 -9.17 -1.44
N ASP A 173 -23.04 -10.03 -1.24
CA ASP A 173 -23.02 -11.09 -0.24
C ASP A 173 -22.37 -10.60 1.06
N LEU A 174 -21.48 -9.60 0.97
CA LEU A 174 -20.84 -8.93 2.10
C LEU A 174 -20.84 -7.40 1.91
N ILE A 175 -21.08 -6.67 2.99
CA ILE A 175 -21.04 -5.20 3.01
C ILE A 175 -19.89 -4.73 3.91
N ILE A 176 -19.06 -3.85 3.39
CA ILE A 176 -17.96 -3.22 4.15
C ILE A 176 -18.30 -1.75 4.39
N GLY A 177 -18.32 -1.34 5.66
CA GLY A 177 -18.41 0.05 6.08
C GLY A 177 -19.81 0.66 6.09
N GLN A 178 -20.87 -0.14 5.91
CA GLN A 178 -22.26 0.30 6.03
C GLN A 178 -23.10 -0.81 6.68
N MET A 179 -24.11 -0.42 7.46
CA MET A 179 -25.08 -1.35 8.08
C MET A 179 -26.17 -1.78 7.10
N ASP A 180 -26.57 -3.05 7.22
CA ASP A 180 -27.70 -3.65 6.51
C ASP A 180 -28.37 -4.68 7.43
N LYS A 181 -29.69 -4.81 7.34
CA LYS A 181 -30.47 -5.68 8.23
C LYS A 181 -30.43 -7.15 7.83
N LYS A 182 -30.13 -7.46 6.57
CA LYS A 182 -30.25 -8.79 5.98
C LYS A 182 -28.89 -9.41 5.66
N LYS A 183 -27.84 -8.60 5.58
CA LYS A 183 -26.53 -9.00 5.07
C LYS A 183 -25.43 -8.83 6.11
N PRO A 184 -24.38 -9.68 6.08
CA PRO A 184 -23.23 -9.48 6.95
C PRO A 184 -22.57 -8.14 6.63
N CYS A 185 -22.29 -7.37 7.68
CA CYS A 185 -21.69 -6.05 7.59
C CYS A 185 -20.44 -6.00 8.47
N VAL A 186 -19.31 -5.59 7.89
CA VAL A 186 -18.02 -5.53 8.58
C VAL A 186 -17.33 -4.18 8.41
N THR A 187 -16.45 -3.84 9.33
CA THR A 187 -15.54 -2.69 9.20
C THR A 187 -14.43 -2.98 8.18
N PRO A 188 -13.79 -1.94 7.59
CA PRO A 188 -12.61 -2.12 6.73
C PRO A 188 -11.48 -2.93 7.38
N LYS A 189 -11.40 -2.93 8.72
CA LYS A 189 -10.41 -3.70 9.49
C LYS A 189 -10.48 -5.19 9.19
N TRP A 190 -11.67 -5.75 8.91
CA TRP A 190 -11.81 -7.17 8.55
C TRP A 190 -10.97 -7.54 7.33
N LEU A 191 -11.05 -6.72 6.28
CA LEU A 191 -10.31 -6.91 5.04
C LEU A 191 -8.81 -6.91 5.32
N LEU A 192 -8.35 -5.87 6.02
CA LEU A 192 -6.95 -5.64 6.29
C LEU A 192 -6.34 -6.70 7.22
N ASP A 193 -7.07 -7.11 8.27
CA ASP A 193 -6.60 -8.17 9.17
C ASP A 193 -6.58 -9.53 8.47
N SER A 194 -7.54 -9.82 7.60
CA SER A 194 -7.58 -11.08 6.85
C SER A 194 -6.35 -11.27 5.96
N ILE A 195 -5.82 -10.18 5.39
CA ILE A 195 -4.57 -10.20 4.61
C ILE A 195 -3.39 -10.56 5.50
N LEU A 196 -3.23 -9.90 6.65
CA LEU A 196 -2.11 -10.17 7.56
C LEU A 196 -2.14 -11.58 8.14
N HIS A 197 -3.33 -12.14 8.37
CA HIS A 197 -3.50 -13.50 8.85
C HIS A 197 -3.52 -14.55 7.73
N ARG A 198 -3.50 -14.12 6.46
CA ARG A 198 -3.59 -14.98 5.28
C ARG A 198 -4.84 -15.87 5.26
N ASN A 199 -5.92 -15.42 5.88
CA ASN A 199 -7.15 -16.18 6.01
C ASN A 199 -8.37 -15.26 6.16
N LEU A 200 -9.51 -15.70 5.67
CA LEU A 200 -10.79 -15.01 5.90
C LEU A 200 -11.16 -15.10 7.37
N LEU A 201 -11.09 -13.96 8.06
CA LEU A 201 -11.41 -13.91 9.48
C LEU A 201 -12.93 -13.92 9.71
N PRO A 202 -13.41 -14.39 10.87
CA PRO A 202 -14.84 -14.47 11.13
C PRO A 202 -15.46 -13.06 11.29
N TYR A 203 -16.58 -12.81 10.62
CA TYR A 203 -17.21 -11.48 10.56
C TYR A 203 -17.65 -10.93 11.91
N ASN A 204 -17.99 -11.79 12.87
CA ASN A 204 -18.50 -11.41 14.19
C ASN A 204 -17.55 -10.45 14.94
N LYS A 205 -16.23 -10.63 14.81
CA LYS A 205 -15.21 -9.77 15.45
C LYS A 205 -15.09 -8.39 14.81
N TYR A 206 -15.70 -8.19 13.65
CA TYR A 206 -15.55 -6.99 12.83
C TYR A 206 -16.86 -6.30 12.51
N ARG A 207 -17.96 -6.71 13.14
CA ARG A 207 -19.25 -6.08 12.95
C ARG A 207 -19.17 -4.59 13.24
N LEU A 208 -19.84 -3.81 12.40
CA LEU A 208 -20.10 -2.41 12.69
C LEU A 208 -20.95 -2.35 13.96
N ALA A 209 -20.49 -1.62 14.98
CA ALA A 209 -21.29 -1.37 16.15
C ALA A 209 -22.47 -0.47 15.76
N ASN A 210 -23.67 -0.77 16.27
CA ASN A 210 -24.75 0.20 16.24
C ASN A 210 -24.30 1.37 17.12
N SER A 211 -24.04 2.54 16.54
CA SER A 211 -24.11 3.78 17.29
C SER A 211 -25.58 3.93 17.72
N LEU A 212 -25.85 3.64 18.99
CA LEU A 212 -27.09 4.03 19.68
C LEU A 212 -27.16 5.56 19.78
#